data_AF-A0A7S2GUH1-F1
#
_entry.id   AF-A0A7S2GUH1-F1
#
_cell.length_a   1.000
_cell.length_b   1.000
_cell.length_c   1.000
_cell.angle_alpha   90.00
_cell.angle_beta   90.00
_cell.angle_gamma   90.00
#
_symmetry.space_group_name_H-M   'P 1'
#
loop_
_entity.id
_entity.type
_entity.pdbx_description
1 polymer ?
#
loop_
_entity_poly.entity_id
_entity_poly.type
_entity_poly.pdbx_seq_one_letter_code
_entity_poly.pdbx_strand_id
1 'polypeptide(L)'
;NPDNVSLAVVDFEDGGCSSVTFSPDTGAVIRERKVCESPRKVQGSYIQPLATITPGQGFEGSLGMYLKGGHIAFFRRHAVAGENDEEPELGPWESTGFVTDLTWAEGKRLTPCLAF
;
A
#
# COMPACT_ATOMS: atom_id res chain seq x y z
N ASN A 1 -5.21 13.01 1.83
CA ASN A 1 -3.90 12.53 1.38
C ASN A 1 -3.34 13.50 0.35
N PRO A 2 -3.02 14.75 0.76
CA PRO A 2 -2.60 15.79 -0.18
C PRO A 2 -1.27 15.47 -0.87
N ASP A 3 -0.41 14.69 -0.21
CA ASP A 3 0.92 14.33 -0.70
C ASP A 3 0.95 12.99 -1.46
N ASN A 4 -0.21 12.41 -1.77
CA ASN A 4 -0.34 11.10 -2.44
C ASN A 4 0.42 9.95 -1.74
N VAL A 5 0.50 10.01 -0.41
CA VAL A 5 1.20 9.01 0.42
C VAL A 5 0.61 7.63 0.22
N SER A 6 1.48 6.67 -0.05
CA SER A 6 1.16 5.24 -0.15
C SER A 6 1.88 4.45 0.94
N LEU A 7 1.35 3.29 1.31
CA LEU A 7 2.02 2.37 2.23
C LEU A 7 2.76 1.31 1.44
N ALA A 8 4.08 1.27 1.56
CA ALA A 8 4.92 0.29 0.90
C ALA A 8 5.57 -0.67 1.89
N VAL A 9 5.80 -1.90 1.44
CA VAL A 9 6.69 -2.86 2.07
C VAL A 9 7.83 -3.10 1.10
N VAL A 10 9.05 -2.79 1.53
CA VAL A 10 10.23 -2.85 0.69
C VAL A 10 11.21 -3.87 1.20
N ASP A 11 11.82 -4.58 0.25
CA ASP A 11 13.06 -5.31 0.47
C ASP A 11 14.23 -4.40 0.07
N PHE A 12 14.99 -3.94 1.06
CA PHE A 12 16.04 -2.93 0.88
C PHE A 12 17.46 -3.47 1.12
N GLU A 13 17.64 -4.77 1.39
CA GLU A 13 18.99 -5.33 1.49
C GLU A 13 19.70 -5.28 0.12
N ASP A 14 21.01 -4.97 0.13
CA ASP A 14 21.90 -4.95 -1.04
C ASP A 14 21.44 -4.14 -2.27
N GLY A 15 20.84 -2.96 -2.05
CA GLY A 15 20.47 -2.05 -3.15
C GLY A 15 19.05 -2.23 -3.68
N GLY A 16 18.22 -2.95 -2.91
CA GLY A 16 16.78 -2.78 -2.74
C GLY A 16 15.96 -2.39 -3.95
N CYS A 17 15.16 -3.31 -4.49
CA CYS A 17 14.30 -2.98 -5.64
C CYS A 17 13.04 -3.86 -5.78
N SER A 18 12.65 -4.57 -4.73
CA SER A 18 11.34 -5.23 -4.72
C SER A 18 10.46 -4.55 -3.69
N SER A 19 9.24 -4.24 -4.09
CA SER A 19 8.28 -3.54 -3.25
C SER A 19 6.88 -4.10 -3.49
N VAL A 20 6.05 -4.00 -2.45
CA VAL A 20 4.61 -4.08 -2.58
C VAL A 20 4.02 -2.84 -1.94
N THR A 21 3.35 -2.02 -2.76
CA THR A 21 2.87 -0.70 -2.41
C THR A 21 1.36 -0.65 -2.54
N PHE A 22 0.67 -0.19 -1.50
CA PHE A 22 -0.76 0.07 -1.49
C PHE A 22 -1.01 1.58 -1.55
N SER A 23 -1.73 2.01 -2.58
CA SER A 23 -2.18 3.39 -2.76
C SER A 23 -3.63 3.52 -2.29
N PRO A 24 -3.90 4.27 -1.21
CA PRO A 24 -5.25 4.33 -0.65
C PRO A 24 -6.20 5.20 -1.46
N ASP A 25 -5.72 6.14 -2.26
CA ASP A 25 -6.54 6.96 -3.14
C ASP A 25 -7.06 6.14 -4.31
N THR A 26 -6.16 5.43 -4.99
CA THR A 26 -6.54 4.61 -6.15
C THR A 26 -7.19 3.30 -5.75
N GLY A 27 -6.92 2.82 -4.53
CA GLY A 27 -7.30 1.48 -4.10
C GLY A 27 -6.41 0.39 -4.71
N ALA A 28 -5.28 0.77 -5.29
CA ALA A 28 -4.39 -0.13 -6.03
C ALA A 28 -3.29 -0.74 -5.18
N VAL A 29 -2.92 -1.97 -5.50
CA VAL A 29 -1.69 -2.61 -5.03
C VAL A 29 -0.74 -2.74 -6.22
N ILE A 30 0.46 -2.23 -6.04
CA ILE A 30 1.53 -2.19 -7.03
C ILE A 30 2.63 -3.09 -6.48
N ARG A 31 3.12 -4.01 -7.30
CA ARG A 31 4.28 -4.82 -6.97
C ARG A 31 5.37 -4.55 -7.97
N GLU A 32 6.54 -4.17 -7.48
CA GLU A 32 7.71 -3.94 -8.30
C GLU A 32 8.77 -4.97 -7.95
N ARG A 33 9.50 -5.43 -8.97
CA ARG A 33 10.65 -6.32 -8.81
C ARG A 33 11.74 -5.89 -9.77
N LYS A 34 12.95 -5.62 -9.28
CA LYS A 34 14.12 -5.52 -10.16
C LYS A 34 14.43 -6.86 -10.77
N VAL A 35 14.59 -6.85 -12.08
CA VAL A 35 14.95 -8.01 -12.90
C VAL A 35 16.35 -7.88 -13.51
N CYS A 36 16.95 -6.68 -13.47
CA CYS A 36 18.33 -6.46 -13.93
C CYS A 36 18.95 -5.24 -13.22
N GLU A 37 20.22 -5.35 -12.83
CA GLU A 37 21.02 -4.27 -12.21
C GLU A 37 21.52 -3.26 -13.26
N SER A 38 22.12 -3.75 -14.36
CA SER A 38 22.73 -2.91 -15.39
C SER A 38 22.58 -3.53 -16.80
N PRO A 39 21.89 -2.85 -17.74
CA PRO A 39 21.08 -1.65 -17.51
C PRO A 39 19.90 -1.98 -16.57
N ARG A 40 19.59 -1.07 -15.64
CA ARG A 40 18.55 -1.30 -14.63
C ARG A 40 17.20 -1.60 -15.30
N LYS A 41 16.56 -2.71 -14.91
CA LYS A 41 15.21 -3.07 -15.34
C LYS A 41 14.36 -3.46 -14.14
N VAL A 42 13.14 -2.92 -14.10
CA VAL A 42 12.13 -3.21 -13.08
C VAL A 42 10.88 -3.71 -13.79
N GLN A 43 10.31 -4.80 -13.27
CA GLN A 43 9.01 -5.31 -13.68
C GLN A 43 7.98 -4.89 -12.64
N GLY A 44 6.94 -4.20 -13.08
CA GLY A 44 5.80 -3.81 -12.26
C GLY A 44 4.56 -4.64 -12.58
N SER A 45 3.76 -4.94 -11.58
CA SER A 45 2.37 -5.37 -11.74
C SER A 45 1.45 -4.43 -10.98
N TYR A 46 0.34 -4.04 -11.61
CA TYR A 46 -0.67 -3.15 -11.04
C TYR A 46 -1.99 -3.90 -10.95
N ILE A 47 -2.60 -3.91 -9.78
CA ILE A 47 -3.95 -4.42 -9.57
C ILE A 47 -4.75 -3.38 -8.79
N GLN A 48 -6.03 -3.24 -9.11
CA GLN A 48 -6.90 -2.27 -8.45
C GLN A 48 -8.06 -2.98 -7.76
N PRO A 49 -7.82 -3.53 -6.57
CA PRO A 49 -8.85 -4.27 -5.84
C PRO A 49 -9.96 -3.39 -5.24
N LEU A 50 -9.63 -2.17 -4.83
CA LEU A 50 -10.59 -1.25 -4.23
C LEU A 50 -11.02 -0.16 -5.22
N ALA A 51 -12.19 0.41 -5.01
CA ALA A 51 -12.65 1.55 -5.78
C ALA A 51 -11.72 2.76 -5.55
N THR A 52 -11.43 3.47 -6.63
CA THR A 52 -10.77 4.77 -6.56
C THR A 52 -11.68 5.75 -5.81
N ILE A 53 -11.09 6.54 -4.92
CA ILE A 53 -11.82 7.59 -4.21
C ILE A 53 -12.36 8.63 -5.20
N THR A 54 -13.34 9.43 -4.74
CA THR A 54 -13.87 10.54 -5.53
C THR A 54 -12.74 11.48 -5.98
N PRO A 55 -12.62 11.77 -7.29
CA PRO A 55 -11.61 12.68 -7.80
C PRO A 55 -11.65 14.04 -7.08
N GLY A 56 -10.48 14.51 -6.66
CA GLY A 56 -10.32 15.79 -5.97
C GLY A 56 -10.55 15.78 -4.46
N GLN A 57 -11.01 14.67 -3.86
CA GLN A 57 -11.20 14.61 -2.39
C GLN A 57 -9.99 14.07 -1.62
N GLY A 58 -9.10 13.28 -2.24
CA GLY A 58 -7.95 12.69 -1.56
C GLY A 58 -8.36 11.69 -0.47
N PHE A 59 -7.52 10.70 -0.18
CA PHE A 59 -7.86 9.74 0.88
C PHE A 59 -7.70 10.38 2.26
N GLU A 60 -8.71 10.29 3.11
CA GLU A 60 -8.61 10.66 4.53
C GLU A 60 -9.09 9.50 5.38
N GLY A 61 -8.32 9.13 6.40
CA GLY A 61 -8.61 8.01 7.28
C GLY A 61 -7.35 7.25 7.68
N SER A 62 -7.48 5.93 7.89
CA SER A 62 -6.38 5.07 8.34
C SER A 62 -5.99 4.03 7.31
N LEU A 63 -4.69 3.73 7.24
CA LEU A 63 -4.14 2.59 6.51
C LEU A 63 -3.83 1.44 7.47
N GLY A 64 -4.00 0.23 6.98
CA GLY A 64 -3.70 -0.99 7.72
C GLY A 64 -2.87 -1.94 6.88
N MET A 65 -1.96 -2.63 7.55
CA MET A 65 -1.21 -3.75 6.99
C MET A 65 -1.32 -4.92 7.97
N TYR A 66 -1.62 -6.10 7.45
CA TYR A 66 -1.69 -7.33 8.23
C TYR A 66 -0.69 -8.34 7.71
N LEU A 67 0.17 -8.84 8.61
CA LEU A 67 1.16 -9.88 8.30
C LEU A 67 0.83 -11.14 9.09
N LYS A 68 0.63 -12.26 8.39
CA LYS A 68 0.39 -13.56 9.01
C LYS A 68 0.94 -14.68 8.14
N GLY A 69 1.72 -15.58 8.74
CA GLY A 69 2.22 -16.79 8.06
C GLY A 69 2.96 -16.51 6.75
N GLY A 70 3.77 -15.44 6.71
CA GLY A 70 4.50 -15.06 5.50
C GLY A 70 3.64 -14.47 4.39
N HIS A 71 2.44 -13.96 4.70
CA HIS A 71 1.56 -13.29 3.77
C HIS A 71 1.16 -11.90 4.28
N ILE A 72 1.04 -10.95 3.35
CA ILE A 72 0.65 -9.56 3.62
C ILE A 72 -0.70 -9.25 2.95
N ALA A 73 -1.53 -8.52 3.69
CA ALA A 73 -2.74 -7.89 3.18
C ALA A 73 -2.78 -6.40 3.56
N PHE A 74 -3.45 -5.59 2.74
CA PHE A 74 -3.60 -4.15 2.95
C PHE A 74 -5.06 -3.77 3.16
N PHE A 75 -5.25 -2.71 3.94
CA PHE A 75 -6.55 -2.21 4.32
C PHE A 75 -6.56 -0.69 4.31
N ARG A 76 -7.72 -0.11 4.06
CA ARG A 76 -7.99 1.30 4.36
C ARG A 76 -9.33 1.43 5.07
N ARG A 77 -9.52 2.51 5.83
CA ARG A 77 -10.85 2.94 6.29
C ARG A 77 -10.93 4.44 6.18
N HIS A 78 -12.08 4.93 5.76
CA HIS A 78 -12.32 6.36 5.56
C HIS A 78 -12.65 7.05 6.88
N ALA A 79 -12.20 8.29 7.03
CA ALA A 79 -12.80 9.23 7.96
C ALA A 79 -14.20 9.59 7.44
N VAL A 80 -15.18 9.56 8.33
CA VAL A 80 -16.56 9.97 8.10
C VAL A 80 -16.73 11.29 8.83
N ALA A 81 -17.29 12.29 8.16
CA ALA A 81 -17.59 13.56 8.81
C ALA A 81 -18.60 13.32 9.95
N GLY A 82 -18.23 13.69 11.17
CA GLY A 82 -19.16 13.73 12.30
C GLY A 82 -20.21 14.81 12.09
N GLU A 83 -21.41 14.61 12.64
CA GLU A 83 -22.41 15.68 12.70
C GLU A 83 -22.03 16.65 13.84
N ASN A 84 -21.92 17.96 13.56
CA ASN A 84 -21.69 19.05 14.52
C ASN A 84 -20.31 19.12 15.22
N ASP A 85 -19.23 19.45 14.50
CA ASP A 85 -17.89 19.76 15.04
C ASP A 85 -17.27 18.65 15.93
N GLU A 86 -17.82 17.43 15.90
CA GLU A 86 -17.25 16.26 16.57
C GLU A 86 -16.04 15.73 15.79
N GLU A 87 -15.13 15.04 16.51
CA GLU A 87 -14.01 14.38 15.85
C GLU A 87 -14.52 13.40 14.78
N PRO A 88 -13.92 13.37 13.58
CA PRO A 88 -14.38 12.50 12.51
C PRO A 88 -14.30 11.04 12.94
N GLU A 89 -15.45 10.35 12.84
CA GLU A 89 -15.51 8.91 13.14
C GLU A 89 -14.85 8.11 12.01
N LEU A 90 -14.26 6.97 12.35
CA LEU A 90 -13.66 6.09 11.35
C LEU A 90 -14.67 5.05 10.89
N GLY A 91 -14.90 5.01 9.58
CA GLY A 91 -15.75 4.01 8.93
C GLY A 91 -15.18 2.59 9.03
N PRO A 92 -15.89 1.61 8.45
CA PRO A 92 -15.44 0.22 8.46
C PRO A 92 -14.13 0.04 7.68
N TRP A 93 -13.37 -1.00 8.05
CA TRP A 93 -12.19 -1.41 7.29
C TRP A 93 -12.58 -2.05 5.96
N GLU A 94 -12.03 -1.50 4.88
CA GLU A 94 -12.01 -2.09 3.55
C GLU A 94 -10.73 -2.90 3.38
N SER A 95 -10.88 -4.18 3.03
CA SER A 95 -9.76 -5.04 2.64
C SER A 95 -9.54 -4.96 1.15
N THR A 96 -8.29 -4.90 0.71
CA THR A 96 -7.99 -5.07 -0.72
C THR A 96 -8.38 -6.46 -1.24
N GLY A 97 -8.62 -7.45 -0.37
CA GLY A 97 -8.84 -8.84 -0.78
C GLY A 97 -7.65 -9.45 -1.54
N PHE A 98 -6.58 -8.68 -1.75
CA PHE A 98 -5.35 -9.11 -2.36
C PHE A 98 -4.37 -9.48 -1.26
N VAL A 99 -3.93 -10.73 -1.31
CA VAL A 99 -2.94 -11.29 -0.40
C VAL A 99 -1.74 -11.70 -1.23
N THR A 100 -0.56 -11.20 -0.86
CA THR A 100 0.70 -11.64 -1.46
C THR A 100 1.54 -12.35 -0.42
N ASP A 101 2.23 -13.41 -0.82
CA ASP A 101 3.28 -14.01 0.00
C ASP A 101 4.50 -13.07 0.10
N LEU A 102 5.48 -13.44 0.93
CA LEU A 102 6.76 -12.75 1.09
C LEU A 102 7.90 -13.37 0.27
N THR A 103 7.63 -14.35 -0.60
CA THR A 103 8.68 -15.06 -1.38
C THR A 103 9.34 -14.18 -2.43
N TRP A 104 8.79 -12.99 -2.66
CA TRP A 104 9.36 -11.97 -3.54
C TRP A 104 10.52 -11.20 -2.91
N ALA A 105 10.64 -11.26 -1.58
CA ALA A 105 11.72 -10.67 -0.84
C ALA A 105 12.89 -11.64 -0.79
N GLU A 106 14.08 -11.16 -1.14
CA GLU A 106 15.33 -11.91 -1.05
C GLU A 106 16.05 -11.58 0.28
N GLY A 107 15.86 -10.37 0.79
CA GLY A 107 16.42 -9.90 2.06
C GLY A 107 15.80 -10.57 3.28
N LYS A 108 16.57 -10.58 4.38
CA LYS A 108 16.15 -11.13 5.67
C LYS A 108 15.16 -10.23 6.41
N ARG A 109 15.02 -8.98 5.96
CA ARG A 109 14.23 -7.94 6.61
C ARG A 109 13.42 -7.17 5.59
N LEU A 110 12.13 -7.09 5.84
CA LEU A 110 11.21 -6.22 5.14
C LEU A 110 10.94 -4.98 5.97
N THR A 111 10.88 -3.83 5.31
CA THR A 111 10.63 -2.55 5.95
C THR A 111 9.31 -1.96 5.47
N PRO A 112 8.33 -1.73 6.35
CA PRO A 112 7.18 -0.89 6.01
C PRO A 112 7.61 0.57 5.96
N CYS A 113 7.21 1.30 4.91
CA CYS A 113 7.54 2.70 4.73
C CYS A 113 6.40 3.48 4.07
N LEU A 114 6.42 4.80 4.26
CA LEU A 114 5.60 5.71 3.48
C LEU A 114 6.31 6.00 2.15
N ALA A 115 5.58 5.91 1.05
CA ALA A 115 6.05 6.18 -0.30
C ALA A 115 5.30 7.40 -0.88
N PHE A 116 5.99 8.18 -1.70
CA PHE A 116 5.51 9.41 -2.35
C PHE A 116 5.64 9.27 -3.87
#